data_AF-A0A4V1UWF6-F1
#
_entry.id   AF-A0A4V1UWF6-F1
#
_cell.length_a   1.000
_cell.length_b   1.000
_cell.length_c   1.000
_cell.angle_alpha   90.00
_cell.angle_beta   90.00
_cell.angle_gamma   90.00
#
_symmetry.space_group_name_H-M   'P 1'
#
loop_
_entity.id
_entity.type
_entity.pdbx_description
1 polymer ?
#
loop_
_entity_poly.entity_id
_entity_poly.type
_entity_poly.pdbx_seq_one_letter_code
_entity_poly.pdbx_strand_id
1 'polypeptide(L)'
;GVQWASEPETNGVPLICDASSDILSRPIATEKYGMIYAGAQKNIGPSGVTVVALKNDWIEARPELPTMLSYATHAKERSLYNTPNTFGIYMIGLVCEWIEGLGGLAGMEKRATAKSELIYNAIDSTDFYTGHAEVGNRSKMNVTFRLPSEGLEAKFAAESVKAGMIGLKGHRSVGGLRASIYNALEPESVQFLVDFMREFERVNG
;
A
#
# COMPACT_ATOMS: atom_id res chain seq x y z
N GLY A 1 -5.14 3.56 -7.82
CA GLY A 1 -3.72 3.91 -7.73
C GLY A 1 -3.00 3.10 -8.78
N VAL A 2 -1.75 3.46 -9.05
CA VAL A 2 -0.91 2.72 -9.98
C VAL A 2 0.04 1.81 -9.24
N GLN A 3 0.39 0.67 -9.84
CA GLN A 3 1.41 -0.25 -9.33
C GLN A 3 2.13 -0.90 -10.51
N TRP A 4 3.44 -1.07 -10.38
CA TRP A 4 4.22 -1.84 -11.34
C TRP A 4 3.90 -3.32 -11.19
N ALA A 5 3.46 -3.96 -12.28
CA ALA A 5 3.16 -5.40 -12.31
C ALA A 5 4.43 -6.26 -12.12
N SER A 6 5.56 -5.77 -12.63
CA SER A 6 6.88 -6.37 -12.47
C SER A 6 7.93 -5.27 -12.32
N GLU A 7 9.12 -5.63 -11.82
CA GLU A 7 10.24 -4.69 -11.81
C GLU A 7 10.64 -4.31 -13.24
N PRO A 8 11.06 -3.05 -13.47
CA PRO A 8 11.60 -2.66 -14.77
C PRO A 8 12.89 -3.40 -15.08
N GLU A 9 13.14 -3.67 -16.36
CA GLU A 9 14.45 -4.12 -16.81
C GLU A 9 15.44 -2.95 -16.68
N THR A 10 16.59 -3.22 -16.06
CA THR A 10 17.57 -2.20 -15.70
C THR A 10 18.96 -2.48 -16.27
N ASN A 11 19.15 -3.59 -16.99
CA ASN A 11 20.44 -4.03 -17.51
C ASN A 11 21.53 -4.05 -16.42
N GLY A 12 21.16 -4.48 -15.22
CA GLY A 12 22.07 -4.60 -14.07
C GLY A 12 22.20 -3.35 -13.18
N VAL A 13 21.53 -2.24 -13.50
CA VAL A 13 21.51 -1.05 -12.63
C VAL A 13 20.59 -1.30 -11.42
N PRO A 14 21.10 -1.29 -10.17
CA PRO A 14 20.26 -1.63 -9.01
C PRO A 14 19.16 -0.60 -8.74
N LEU A 15 17.98 -1.09 -8.35
CA LEU A 15 16.82 -0.24 -8.07
C LEU A 15 16.83 0.34 -6.65
N ILE A 16 16.36 1.58 -6.51
CA ILE A 16 15.91 2.14 -5.23
C ILE A 16 14.38 2.23 -5.26
N CYS A 17 13.72 1.63 -4.29
CA CYS A 17 12.26 1.52 -4.26
C CYS A 17 11.66 2.10 -2.98
N ASP A 18 10.70 3.03 -3.15
CA ASP A 18 9.72 3.36 -2.12
C ASP A 18 8.60 2.30 -2.15
N ALA A 19 8.63 1.39 -1.20
CA ALA A 19 7.62 0.35 -1.04
C ALA A 19 6.60 0.69 0.05
N SER A 20 6.52 1.95 0.51
CA SER A 20 5.72 2.32 1.69
C SER A 20 4.28 1.79 1.65
N SER A 21 3.61 1.80 0.50
CA SER A 21 2.20 1.41 0.37
C SER A 21 1.95 -0.06 0.01
N ASP A 22 2.97 -0.85 -0.29
CA ASP A 22 2.83 -2.24 -0.74
C ASP A 22 3.91 -3.20 -0.23
N ILE A 23 4.84 -2.74 0.62
CA ILE A 23 5.82 -3.61 1.30
C ILE A 23 5.09 -4.72 2.05
N LEU A 24 5.60 -5.94 1.95
CA LEU A 24 5.00 -7.17 2.51
C LEU A 24 3.57 -7.50 2.00
N SER A 25 3.10 -6.90 0.91
CA SER A 25 1.83 -7.31 0.27
C SER A 25 1.98 -8.49 -0.69
N ARG A 26 3.19 -8.73 -1.19
CA ARG A 26 3.55 -9.82 -2.11
C ARG A 26 5.05 -10.15 -2.05
N PRO A 27 5.49 -11.31 -2.55
CA PRO A 27 6.90 -11.58 -2.79
C PRO A 27 7.48 -10.59 -3.81
N ILE A 28 8.74 -10.20 -3.61
CA ILE A 28 9.52 -9.39 -4.56
C ILE A 28 10.93 -9.98 -4.71
N ALA A 29 11.52 -9.79 -5.88
CA ALA A 29 12.87 -10.20 -6.21
C ALA A 29 13.90 -9.23 -5.59
N THR A 30 14.16 -9.37 -4.28
CA THR A 30 15.00 -8.44 -3.50
C THR A 30 16.41 -8.22 -4.07
N GLU A 31 16.95 -9.20 -4.79
CA GLU A 31 18.25 -9.16 -5.45
C GLU A 31 18.37 -8.06 -6.51
N LYS A 32 17.25 -7.66 -7.13
CA LYS A 32 17.17 -6.58 -8.14
C LYS A 32 17.33 -5.18 -7.52
N TYR A 33 17.20 -5.06 -6.21
CA TYR A 33 17.21 -3.78 -5.52
C TYR A 33 18.57 -3.52 -4.89
N GLY A 34 19.03 -2.26 -4.94
CA GLY A 34 20.08 -1.74 -4.08
C GLY A 34 19.53 -1.32 -2.72
N MET A 35 18.34 -0.72 -2.73
CA MET A 35 17.63 -0.28 -1.52
C MET A 35 16.12 -0.38 -1.68
N ILE A 36 15.44 -0.81 -0.62
CA ILE A 36 13.99 -0.75 -0.46
C ILE A 36 13.71 -0.01 0.85
N TYR A 37 12.83 0.98 0.84
CA TYR A 37 12.40 1.66 2.06
C TYR A 37 10.87 1.76 2.14
N ALA A 38 10.36 1.80 3.36
CA ALA A 38 8.93 1.92 3.62
C ALA A 38 8.65 2.60 4.95
N GLY A 39 7.83 3.65 4.93
CA GLY A 39 7.18 4.14 6.15
C GLY A 39 6.15 3.13 6.64
N ALA A 40 6.17 2.78 7.92
CA ALA A 40 5.37 1.67 8.46
C ALA A 40 3.84 1.91 8.41
N GLN A 41 3.41 3.17 8.47
CA GLN A 41 2.02 3.62 8.69
C GLN A 41 0.97 3.22 7.64
N LYS A 42 1.38 2.55 6.56
CA LYS A 42 0.46 2.13 5.51
C LYS A 42 0.16 0.63 5.64
N ASN A 43 1.17 -0.21 5.45
CA ASN A 43 0.93 -1.66 5.28
C ASN A 43 1.46 -2.53 6.42
N ILE A 44 2.34 -2.01 7.30
CA ILE A 44 3.12 -2.87 8.22
C ILE A 44 3.17 -2.41 9.68
N GLY A 45 2.52 -1.30 10.06
CA GLY A 45 2.51 -0.88 11.46
C GLY A 45 2.06 0.56 11.69
N PRO A 46 2.32 1.10 12.89
CA PRO A 46 2.00 2.49 13.24
C PRO A 46 2.97 3.48 12.59
N SER A 47 2.58 4.76 12.55
CA SER A 47 3.47 5.85 12.11
C SER A 47 4.64 6.07 13.05
N GLY A 48 5.74 6.60 12.50
CA GLY A 48 6.95 6.96 13.25
C GLY A 48 8.08 5.92 13.19
N VAL A 49 8.00 4.93 12.30
CA VAL A 49 9.11 4.02 11.96
C VAL A 49 9.23 3.94 10.43
N THR A 50 10.46 3.97 9.94
CA THR A 50 10.79 3.68 8.54
C THR A 50 11.69 2.45 8.51
N VAL A 51 11.30 1.44 7.73
CA VAL A 51 12.13 0.27 7.47
C VAL A 51 12.97 0.56 6.23
N VAL A 52 14.27 0.22 6.30
CA VAL A 52 15.19 0.32 5.17
C VAL A 52 15.94 -1.01 5.04
N ALA A 53 15.80 -1.65 3.88
CA ALA A 53 16.62 -2.78 3.45
C ALA A 53 17.62 -2.26 2.41
N LEU A 54 18.92 -2.37 2.70
CA LEU A 54 20.00 -1.78 1.91
C LEU A 54 21.12 -2.81 1.71
N LYS A 55 21.68 -2.90 0.50
CA LYS A 55 22.84 -3.76 0.23
C LYS A 55 24.05 -3.32 1.06
N ASN A 56 24.71 -4.27 1.71
CA ASN A 56 25.86 -3.99 2.58
C ASN A 56 26.97 -3.22 1.85
N ASP A 57 27.26 -3.57 0.60
CA ASP A 57 28.33 -2.93 -0.19
C ASP A 57 28.01 -1.48 -0.57
N TRP A 58 26.78 -0.99 -0.32
CA TRP A 58 26.39 0.41 -0.51
C TRP A 58 26.53 1.24 0.78
N ILE A 59 26.84 0.58 1.91
CA ILE A 59 26.97 1.23 3.20
C ILE A 59 28.39 1.78 3.33
N GLU A 60 28.56 3.04 2.93
CA GLU A 60 29.82 3.77 3.03
C GLU A 60 29.71 4.90 4.05
N ALA A 61 30.73 5.05 4.90
CA ALA A 61 30.81 6.17 5.81
C ALA A 61 31.16 7.45 5.04
N ARG A 62 30.33 8.49 5.19
CA ARG A 62 30.52 9.82 4.61
C ARG A 62 30.75 10.84 5.73
N PRO A 63 31.99 11.29 5.99
CA PRO A 63 32.31 12.17 7.12
C PRO A 63 31.62 13.54 7.07
N GLU A 64 31.16 13.96 5.90
CA GLU A 64 30.42 15.20 5.68
C GLU A 64 28.93 15.10 6.06
N LEU A 65 28.38 13.90 6.23
CA LEU A 65 26.98 13.71 6.62
C LEU A 65 26.80 13.86 8.14
N PRO A 66 25.75 14.57 8.59
CA PRO A 66 25.32 14.51 9.98
C PRO A 66 25.09 13.06 10.41
N THR A 67 25.50 12.73 11.64
CA THR A 67 25.50 11.34 12.15
C THR A 67 24.14 10.64 12.00
N MET A 68 23.03 11.34 12.24
CA MET A 68 21.68 10.79 12.12
C MET A 68 21.23 10.50 10.67
N LEU A 69 21.88 11.10 9.68
CA LEU A 69 21.58 10.91 8.25
C LEU A 69 22.50 9.88 7.59
N SER A 70 23.43 9.28 8.35
CA SER A 70 24.37 8.28 7.85
C SER A 70 23.83 6.86 8.04
N TYR A 71 23.58 6.14 6.93
CA TYR A 71 23.27 4.71 7.00
C TYR A 71 24.39 3.88 7.62
N ALA A 72 25.66 4.30 7.47
CA ALA A 72 26.78 3.63 8.11
C ALA A 72 26.69 3.67 9.64
N THR A 73 26.21 4.77 10.21
CA THR A 73 25.95 4.87 11.66
C THR A 73 24.87 3.90 12.08
N HIS A 74 23.72 3.92 11.39
CA HIS A 74 22.59 3.03 11.71
C HIS A 74 22.98 1.55 11.57
N ALA A 75 23.71 1.18 10.52
CA ALA A 75 24.17 -0.19 10.31
C ALA A 75 25.15 -0.65 11.39
N LYS A 76 26.16 0.18 11.72
CA LYS A 76 27.16 -0.11 12.75
C LYS A 76 26.52 -0.34 14.12
N GLU A 77 25.57 0.51 14.49
CA GLU A 77 24.92 0.50 15.80
C GLU A 77 23.62 -0.32 15.81
N ARG A 78 23.36 -1.09 14.74
CA ARG A 78 22.17 -1.95 14.61
C ARG A 78 20.84 -1.20 14.84
N SER A 79 20.77 0.03 14.32
CA SER A 79 19.66 0.97 14.48
C SER A 79 19.40 1.42 15.94
N LEU A 80 20.40 1.31 16.81
CA LEU A 80 20.33 1.66 18.24
C LEU A 80 21.29 2.79 18.63
N TYR A 81 21.76 3.60 17.66
CA TYR A 81 22.66 4.73 17.94
C TYR A 81 22.03 5.75 18.91
N ASN A 82 20.73 5.99 18.78
CA ASN A 82 19.93 6.80 19.70
C ASN A 82 18.67 6.02 20.12
N THR A 83 17.84 6.59 21.00
CA THR A 83 16.58 5.99 21.41
C THR A 83 15.66 5.77 20.20
N PRO A 84 15.35 4.52 19.81
CA PRO A 84 14.47 4.26 18.69
C PRO A 84 13.01 4.37 19.12
N ASN A 85 12.09 4.38 18.15
CA ASN A 85 10.66 4.23 18.42
C ASN A 85 10.35 2.77 18.79
N THR A 86 10.62 2.43 20.05
CA THR A 86 10.50 1.07 20.59
C THR A 86 9.10 0.48 20.41
N PHE A 87 8.06 1.29 20.65
CA PHE A 87 6.67 0.85 20.47
C PHE A 87 6.36 0.53 19.01
N GLY A 88 6.76 1.41 18.08
CA GLY A 88 6.55 1.17 16.66
C GLY A 88 7.27 -0.09 16.16
N ILE A 89 8.51 -0.30 16.61
CA ILE A 89 9.30 -1.50 16.26
C ILE A 89 8.62 -2.76 16.81
N TYR A 90 8.17 -2.74 18.06
CA TYR A 90 7.45 -3.86 18.68
C TYR A 90 6.18 -4.23 17.89
N MET A 91 5.37 -3.22 17.52
CA MET A 91 4.16 -3.44 16.75
C MET A 91 4.43 -4.03 15.35
N ILE A 92 5.50 -3.59 14.68
CA ILE A 92 5.91 -4.16 13.40
C ILE A 92 6.27 -5.64 13.57
N GLY A 93 6.97 -6.01 14.65
CA GLY A 93 7.26 -7.41 14.98
C GLY A 93 6.01 -8.27 15.05
N LEU A 94 4.99 -7.83 15.79
CA LEU A 94 3.70 -8.53 15.88
C LEU A 94 2.97 -8.62 14.53
N VAL A 95 3.04 -7.58 13.69
CA VAL A 95 2.45 -7.60 12.35
C VAL A 95 3.17 -8.62 11.46
N CYS A 96 4.50 -8.74 11.56
CA CYS A 96 5.26 -9.76 10.83
C CYS A 96 4.85 -11.17 11.25
N GLU A 97 4.73 -11.44 12.56
CA GLU A 97 4.24 -12.74 13.08
C GLU A 97 2.83 -13.06 12.56
N TRP A 98 1.94 -12.07 12.53
CA TRP A 98 0.59 -12.22 11.97
C TRP A 98 0.62 -12.51 10.45
N ILE A 99 1.49 -11.84 9.68
CA ILE A 99 1.68 -12.12 8.25
C ILE A 99 2.17 -13.55 8.05
N GLU A 100 3.15 -14.01 8.83
CA GLU A 100 3.65 -15.39 8.78
C GLU A 100 2.55 -16.40 9.09
N GLY A 101 1.74 -16.14 10.13
CA GLY A 101 0.60 -16.97 10.50
C GLY A 101 -0.50 -17.08 9.43
N LEU A 102 -0.55 -16.13 8.49
CA LEU A 102 -1.47 -16.14 7.35
C LEU A 102 -0.85 -16.68 6.05
N GLY A 103 0.25 -17.43 6.15
CA GLY A 103 0.93 -18.04 5.00
C GLY A 103 2.01 -17.15 4.37
N GLY A 104 2.51 -16.18 5.13
CA GLY A 104 3.58 -15.28 4.71
C GLY A 104 3.21 -14.43 3.50
N LEU A 105 4.22 -14.03 2.72
CA LEU A 105 4.03 -13.13 1.58
C LEU A 105 3.18 -13.74 0.46
N ALA A 106 3.23 -15.05 0.24
CA ALA A 106 2.38 -15.74 -0.73
C ALA A 106 0.91 -15.71 -0.28
N GLY A 107 0.65 -15.90 1.02
CA GLY A 107 -0.68 -15.73 1.61
C GLY A 107 -1.20 -14.29 1.46
N MET A 108 -0.34 -13.29 1.73
CA MET A 108 -0.69 -11.88 1.53
C MET A 108 -1.00 -11.55 0.07
N GLU A 109 -0.22 -12.08 -0.88
CA GLU A 109 -0.46 -11.84 -2.30
C GLU A 109 -1.81 -12.41 -2.76
N LYS A 110 -2.16 -13.62 -2.30
CA LYS A 110 -3.46 -14.24 -2.58
C LYS A 110 -4.60 -13.39 -2.02
N ARG A 111 -4.49 -12.93 -0.76
CA ARG A 111 -5.48 -12.05 -0.12
C ARG A 111 -5.61 -10.71 -0.85
N ALA A 112 -4.48 -10.08 -1.20
CA ALA A 112 -4.45 -8.81 -1.91
C ALA A 112 -5.12 -8.91 -3.29
N THR A 113 -4.79 -9.98 -4.03
CA THR A 113 -5.36 -10.25 -5.36
C THR A 113 -6.87 -10.42 -5.27
N ALA A 114 -7.36 -11.35 -4.43
CA ALA A 114 -8.78 -11.59 -4.27
C ALA A 114 -9.58 -10.33 -3.87
N LYS A 115 -9.05 -9.55 -2.92
CA LYS A 115 -9.68 -8.27 -2.51
C LYS A 115 -9.75 -7.28 -3.66
N SER A 116 -8.64 -7.06 -4.36
CA SER A 116 -8.57 -6.07 -5.43
C SER A 116 -9.44 -6.46 -6.63
N GLU A 117 -9.44 -7.74 -7.02
CA GLU A 117 -10.25 -8.27 -8.11
C GLU A 117 -11.74 -8.10 -7.85
N LEU A 118 -12.20 -8.31 -6.62
CA LEU A 118 -13.61 -8.13 -6.28
C LEU A 118 -14.11 -6.70 -6.56
N ILE A 119 -13.30 -5.70 -6.20
CA ILE A 119 -13.63 -4.29 -6.46
C ILE A 119 -13.46 -3.96 -7.94
N TYR A 120 -12.38 -4.39 -8.58
CA TYR A 120 -12.15 -4.12 -9.99
C TYR A 120 -13.20 -4.77 -10.90
N ASN A 121 -13.67 -5.97 -10.56
CA ASN A 121 -14.78 -6.61 -11.27
C ASN A 121 -16.08 -5.82 -11.12
N ALA A 122 -16.36 -5.23 -9.96
CA ALA A 122 -17.50 -4.34 -9.79
C ALA A 122 -17.35 -3.06 -10.64
N ILE A 123 -16.14 -2.48 -10.66
CA ILE A 123 -15.83 -1.30 -11.48
C ILE A 123 -16.00 -1.58 -12.98
N ASP A 124 -15.55 -2.74 -13.45
CA ASP A 124 -15.51 -3.06 -14.89
C ASP A 124 -16.81 -3.69 -15.41
N SER A 125 -17.75 -4.02 -14.51
CA SER A 125 -18.99 -4.69 -14.90
C SER A 125 -20.02 -3.78 -15.57
N THR A 126 -19.90 -2.46 -15.40
CA THR A 126 -20.82 -1.44 -15.91
C THR A 126 -20.08 -0.16 -16.26
N ASP A 127 -20.75 0.78 -16.94
CA ASP A 127 -20.18 2.09 -17.30
C ASP A 127 -20.33 3.15 -16.18
N PHE A 128 -20.98 2.82 -15.06
CA PHE A 128 -21.23 3.77 -13.98
C PHE A 128 -19.96 4.09 -13.18
N TYR A 129 -19.06 3.12 -13.04
CA TYR A 129 -17.77 3.30 -12.40
C TYR A 129 -16.67 3.32 -13.46
N THR A 130 -15.64 4.14 -13.24
CA THR A 130 -14.46 4.13 -14.12
C THR A 130 -13.18 4.02 -13.31
N GLY A 131 -12.44 2.94 -13.51
CA GLY A 131 -11.11 2.77 -12.92
C GLY A 131 -10.15 3.85 -13.42
N HIS A 132 -9.40 4.48 -12.51
CA HIS A 132 -8.51 5.58 -12.90
C HIS A 132 -7.22 5.10 -13.60
N ALA A 133 -6.70 3.94 -13.20
CA ALA A 133 -5.48 3.37 -13.79
C ALA A 133 -5.83 2.44 -14.94
N GLU A 134 -4.98 2.42 -15.97
CA GLU A 134 -4.99 1.38 -17.00
C GLU A 134 -4.94 -0.01 -16.37
N VAL A 135 -5.63 -0.98 -16.97
CA VAL A 135 -5.84 -2.33 -16.41
C VAL A 135 -4.54 -2.98 -15.96
N GLY A 136 -3.48 -2.94 -16.78
CA GLY A 136 -2.18 -3.53 -16.47
C GLY A 136 -1.37 -2.82 -15.37
N ASN A 137 -1.78 -1.62 -14.98
CA ASN A 137 -1.10 -0.77 -14.00
C ASN A 137 -1.90 -0.61 -12.70
N ARG A 138 -2.96 -1.39 -12.52
CA ARG A 138 -3.85 -1.28 -11.36
C ARG A 138 -3.17 -1.73 -10.07
N SER A 139 -3.23 -0.88 -9.05
CA SER A 139 -2.73 -1.23 -7.71
C SER A 139 -3.66 -2.21 -6.99
N LYS A 140 -3.07 -3.27 -6.44
CA LYS A 140 -3.79 -4.20 -5.54
C LYS A 140 -4.01 -3.63 -4.13
N MET A 141 -3.35 -2.54 -3.79
CA MET A 141 -3.42 -1.91 -2.45
C MET A 141 -4.32 -0.68 -2.42
N ASN A 142 -4.34 0.11 -3.48
CA ASN A 142 -5.08 1.36 -3.54
C ASN A 142 -5.93 1.41 -4.80
N VAL A 143 -7.18 0.97 -4.72
CA VAL A 143 -8.12 1.00 -5.85
C VAL A 143 -8.69 2.41 -5.97
N THR A 144 -8.57 3.04 -7.13
CA THR A 144 -9.10 4.40 -7.36
C THR A 144 -10.03 4.39 -8.55
N PHE A 145 -11.17 5.05 -8.39
CA PHE A 145 -12.24 5.05 -9.36
C PHE A 145 -13.01 6.37 -9.35
N ARG A 146 -13.73 6.60 -10.43
CA ARG A 146 -14.57 7.77 -10.70
C ARG A 146 -16.03 7.33 -10.85
N LEU A 147 -16.93 8.29 -10.65
CA LEU A 147 -18.34 8.20 -11.00
C LEU A 147 -18.65 9.21 -12.12
N PRO A 148 -19.85 9.20 -12.73
CA PRO A 148 -20.16 10.05 -13.88
C PRO A 148 -20.12 11.56 -13.59
N SER A 149 -20.14 11.96 -12.31
CA SER A 149 -19.97 13.36 -11.90
C SER A 149 -19.37 13.49 -10.50
N GLU A 150 -18.70 14.62 -10.23
CA GLU A 150 -18.19 14.95 -8.90
C GLU A 150 -19.29 15.04 -7.84
N GLY A 151 -20.52 15.40 -8.25
CA GLY A 151 -21.69 15.38 -7.36
C GLY A 151 -22.02 13.98 -6.87
N LEU A 152 -21.94 12.98 -7.75
CA LEU A 152 -22.11 11.57 -7.38
C LEU A 152 -20.94 11.06 -6.55
N GLU A 153 -19.69 11.46 -6.84
CA GLU A 153 -18.53 11.12 -6.00
C GLU A 153 -18.70 11.66 -4.56
N ALA A 154 -19.15 12.91 -4.42
CA ALA A 154 -19.42 13.53 -3.12
C ALA A 154 -20.55 12.83 -2.37
N LYS A 155 -21.63 12.46 -3.09
CA LYS A 155 -22.76 11.70 -2.54
C LYS A 155 -22.32 10.32 -2.05
N PHE A 156 -21.58 9.57 -2.87
CA PHE A 156 -21.02 8.27 -2.53
C PHE A 156 -20.13 8.34 -1.28
N ALA A 157 -19.24 9.32 -1.22
CA ALA A 157 -18.37 9.52 -0.06
C ALA A 157 -19.17 9.85 1.21
N ALA A 158 -20.25 10.62 1.11
CA ALA A 158 -21.11 10.94 2.25
C ALA A 158 -21.96 9.75 2.71
N GLU A 159 -22.52 8.98 1.78
CA GLU A 159 -23.37 7.81 2.10
C GLU A 159 -22.55 6.63 2.64
N SER A 160 -21.35 6.41 2.11
CA SER A 160 -20.44 5.38 2.63
C SER A 160 -20.07 5.63 4.09
N VAL A 161 -19.85 6.89 4.50
CA VAL A 161 -19.63 7.25 5.91
C VAL A 161 -20.85 6.92 6.77
N LYS A 162 -22.07 7.17 6.29
CA LYS A 162 -23.31 6.79 7.01
C LYS A 162 -23.45 5.28 7.13
N ALA A 163 -22.94 4.52 6.16
CA ALA A 163 -22.87 3.06 6.17
C ALA A 163 -21.70 2.50 7.00
N GLY A 164 -20.92 3.36 7.68
CA GLY A 164 -19.81 2.95 8.55
C GLY A 164 -18.46 2.77 7.85
N MET A 165 -18.36 3.09 6.56
CA MET A 165 -17.10 3.06 5.82
C MET A 165 -16.37 4.40 5.90
N ILE A 166 -15.10 4.37 6.28
CA ILE A 166 -14.26 5.57 6.38
C ILE A 166 -13.16 5.58 5.31
N GLY A 167 -12.76 6.77 4.87
CA GLY A 167 -11.55 6.94 4.05
C GLY A 167 -11.71 6.73 2.54
N LEU A 168 -12.95 6.61 2.02
CA LEU A 168 -13.18 6.40 0.58
C LEU A 168 -13.03 7.66 -0.27
N LYS A 169 -12.99 8.85 0.33
CA LYS A 169 -12.76 10.11 -0.40
C LYS A 169 -11.35 10.11 -1.01
N GLY A 170 -11.26 10.32 -2.31
CA GLY A 170 -10.00 10.38 -3.05
C GLY A 170 -9.07 11.49 -2.59
N HIS A 171 -7.81 11.42 -3.03
CA HIS A 171 -6.82 12.44 -2.69
C HIS A 171 -7.18 13.79 -3.31
N ARG A 172 -7.01 14.89 -2.57
CA ARG A 172 -7.43 16.24 -2.99
C ARG A 172 -6.87 16.68 -4.35
N SER A 173 -5.65 16.25 -4.69
CA SER A 173 -5.00 16.62 -5.95
C SER A 173 -5.52 15.86 -7.18
N VAL A 174 -6.25 14.76 -6.99
CA VAL A 174 -6.77 13.92 -8.08
C VAL A 174 -8.30 13.99 -8.13
N GLY A 175 -8.97 14.08 -6.98
CA GLY A 175 -10.42 13.90 -6.88
C GLY A 175 -10.81 12.42 -6.88
N GLY A 176 -12.08 12.11 -7.16
CA GLY A 176 -12.55 10.73 -7.23
C GLY A 176 -12.68 10.05 -5.87
N LEU A 177 -12.71 8.73 -5.95
CA LEU A 177 -12.80 7.83 -4.80
C LEU A 177 -11.57 6.92 -4.75
N ARG A 178 -11.23 6.49 -3.53
CA ARG A 178 -10.10 5.58 -3.28
C ARG A 178 -10.41 4.60 -2.17
N ALA A 179 -10.38 3.31 -2.47
CA ALA A 179 -10.38 2.24 -1.48
C ALA A 179 -8.95 1.76 -1.25
N SER A 180 -8.39 2.05 -0.06
CA SER A 180 -7.09 1.52 0.37
C SER A 180 -7.31 0.21 1.14
N ILE A 181 -6.89 -0.90 0.52
CA ILE A 181 -7.20 -2.28 0.92
C ILE A 181 -5.97 -3.05 1.38
N TYR A 182 -5.14 -2.40 2.21
CA TYR A 182 -3.90 -2.93 2.80
C TYR A 182 -4.05 -4.29 3.48
N ASN A 183 -2.93 -4.93 3.83
CA ASN A 183 -2.88 -6.29 4.37
C ASN A 183 -3.94 -6.55 5.45
N ALA A 184 -4.04 -5.64 6.43
CA ALA A 184 -4.93 -5.74 7.59
C ALA A 184 -6.43 -5.52 7.28
N LEU A 185 -6.81 -5.04 6.09
CA LEU A 185 -8.23 -4.92 5.75
C LEU A 185 -8.78 -6.31 5.40
N GLU A 186 -9.81 -6.72 6.14
CA GLU A 186 -10.43 -8.04 5.98
C GLU A 186 -11.27 -8.15 4.68
N PRO A 187 -11.33 -9.35 4.05
CA PRO A 187 -12.09 -9.57 2.83
C PRO A 187 -13.57 -9.17 2.92
N GLU A 188 -14.20 -9.36 4.08
CA GLU A 188 -15.60 -9.03 4.32
C GLU A 188 -15.85 -7.52 4.19
N SER A 189 -14.86 -6.68 4.56
CA SER A 189 -14.96 -5.23 4.38
C SER A 189 -14.96 -4.83 2.90
N VAL A 190 -14.24 -5.59 2.07
CA VAL A 190 -14.21 -5.39 0.61
C VAL A 190 -15.51 -5.86 -0.02
N GLN A 191 -16.06 -6.98 0.44
CA GLN A 191 -17.39 -7.45 0.02
C GLN A 191 -18.47 -6.41 0.35
N PHE A 192 -18.47 -5.88 1.57
CA PHE A 192 -19.41 -4.83 1.97
C PHE A 192 -19.33 -3.58 1.08
N LEU A 193 -18.12 -3.15 0.71
CA LEU A 193 -17.94 -2.05 -0.25
C LEU A 193 -18.54 -2.37 -1.61
N VAL A 194 -18.34 -3.58 -2.12
CA VAL A 194 -18.85 -3.99 -3.44
C VAL A 194 -20.37 -4.07 -3.47
N ASP A 195 -20.98 -4.56 -2.39
CA ASP A 195 -22.44 -4.57 -2.26
C ASP A 195 -23.00 -3.14 -2.16
N PHE A 196 -22.31 -2.26 -1.43
CA PHE A 196 -22.63 -0.84 -1.41
C PHE A 196 -22.50 -0.19 -2.79
N MET A 197 -21.45 -0.50 -3.55
CA MET A 197 -21.26 0.02 -4.91
C MET A 197 -22.41 -0.39 -5.83
N ARG A 198 -22.83 -1.66 -5.81
CA ARG A 198 -23.94 -2.16 -6.62
C ARG A 198 -25.26 -1.48 -6.26
N GLU A 199 -25.54 -1.33 -4.97
CA GLU A 199 -26.75 -0.66 -4.51
C GLU A 199 -26.75 0.84 -4.83
N PHE A 200 -25.60 1.51 -4.66
CA PHE A 200 -25.46 2.92 -5.00
C PHE A 200 -25.72 3.15 -6.50
N GLU A 201 -25.16 2.31 -7.36
CA GLU A 201 -25.43 2.36 -8.80
C GLU A 201 -26.91 2.10 -9.11
N ARG A 202 -27.53 1.06 -8.53
CA ARG A 202 -28.95 0.75 -8.75
C ARG A 202 -29.89 1.93 -8.45
N VAL A 203 -29.53 2.79 -7.49
CA VAL A 203 -30.33 3.94 -7.06
C VAL A 203 -30.00 5.22 -7.82
N ASN A 204 -28.78 5.36 -8.36
CA ASN A 204 -28.27 6.62 -8.91
C ASN A 204 -27.81 6.55 -10.37
N GLY A 205 -27.82 5.37 -10.99
CA GLY A 205 -27.49 5.11 -12.39
C GLY A 205 -28.66 5.21 -13.33
#